data_AF-A0A1B6KG15-F1
#
_entry.id   AF-A0A1B6KG15-F1
#
_cell.length_a   1.000
_cell.length_b   1.000
_cell.length_c   1.000
_cell.angle_alpha   90.00
_cell.angle_beta   90.00
_cell.angle_gamma   90.00
#
_symmetry.space_group_name_H-M   'P 1'
#
loop_
_entity.id
_entity.type
_entity.pdbx_description
1 polymer ?
#
loop_
_entity_poly.entity_id
_entity_poly.type
_entity_poly.pdbx_seq_one_letter_code
_entity_poly.pdbx_strand_id
1 'polypeptide(L)'
;MKSISDIATAQTAYYALYESHLRYGIVVWGGTTVGNLQRVLKHQKRAIRVLGDLHPRQSCRETFRGLKILTVVNLYIQAAVTQLHTKTPEAVRTGTHYHNYNTRYASNYCLPVHHLTTTEKKPSYVGAKLWNSLPKELKKMEKKHFGNRLRSWLQEHSFYSLTEFYQWTDAPTN
;
A
#
# COMPACT_ATOMS: atom_id res chain seq x y z
N MET A 1 -20.81 -16.45 -15.11
CA MET A 1 -20.52 -15.01 -15.27
C MET A 1 -19.79 -14.67 -16.58
N LYS A 2 -19.04 -15.60 -17.21
CA LYS A 2 -18.28 -15.36 -18.46
C LYS A 2 -19.10 -15.03 -19.72
N SER A 3 -20.42 -15.21 -19.70
CA SER A 3 -21.25 -15.11 -20.91
C SER A 3 -21.99 -13.77 -21.06
N ILE A 4 -21.91 -12.84 -20.09
CA ILE A 4 -22.90 -11.74 -20.01
C ILE A 4 -22.28 -10.34 -19.98
N SER A 5 -21.00 -10.16 -19.58
CA SER A 5 -20.44 -8.81 -19.39
C SER A 5 -18.97 -8.70 -19.77
N ASP A 6 -18.60 -7.56 -20.35
CA ASP A 6 -17.22 -7.16 -20.67
C ASP A 6 -16.32 -7.10 -19.42
N ILE A 7 -15.01 -7.26 -19.60
CA ILE A 7 -14.03 -7.24 -18.51
C ILE A 7 -14.00 -5.89 -17.78
N ALA A 8 -14.23 -4.77 -18.48
CA ALA A 8 -14.29 -3.45 -17.86
C ALA A 8 -15.52 -3.31 -16.95
N THR A 9 -16.66 -3.91 -17.36
CA THR A 9 -17.86 -3.96 -16.52
C THR A 9 -17.63 -4.79 -15.26
N ALA A 10 -16.99 -5.95 -15.39
CA ALA A 10 -16.67 -6.81 -14.25
C ALA A 10 -15.66 -6.14 -13.30
N GLN A 11 -14.65 -5.43 -13.83
CA GLN A 11 -13.74 -4.61 -13.02
C GLN A 11 -14.46 -3.48 -12.30
N THR A 12 -15.40 -2.80 -12.97
CA THR A 12 -16.22 -1.74 -12.36
C THR A 12 -17.02 -2.29 -11.18
N ALA A 13 -17.66 -3.46 -11.35
CA ALA A 13 -18.36 -4.15 -10.28
C ALA A 13 -17.42 -4.53 -9.13
N TYR A 14 -16.20 -4.99 -9.43
CA TYR A 14 -15.18 -5.26 -8.41
C TYR A 14 -14.83 -4.00 -7.60
N TYR A 15 -14.62 -2.86 -8.27
CA TYR A 15 -14.32 -1.61 -7.56
C TYR A 15 -15.49 -1.14 -6.70
N ALA A 16 -16.71 -1.20 -7.23
CA ALA A 16 -17.92 -0.72 -6.57
C ALA A 16 -18.36 -1.59 -5.39
N LEU A 17 -18.23 -2.93 -5.51
CA LEU A 17 -18.79 -3.87 -4.53
C LEU A 17 -17.73 -4.50 -3.64
N TYR A 18 -16.51 -4.75 -4.12
CA TYR A 18 -15.49 -5.45 -3.34
C TYR A 18 -14.46 -4.48 -2.77
N GLU A 19 -13.81 -3.68 -3.63
CA GLU A 19 -12.76 -2.76 -3.19
C GLU A 19 -13.30 -1.64 -2.29
N SER A 20 -14.50 -1.14 -2.54
CA SER A 20 -15.16 -0.14 -1.68
C SER A 20 -15.22 -0.59 -0.22
N HIS A 21 -15.65 -1.84 0.03
CA HIS A 21 -15.71 -2.45 1.35
C HIS A 21 -14.31 -2.67 1.93
N LEU A 22 -13.34 -3.09 1.13
CA LEU A 22 -11.94 -3.20 1.59
C LEU A 22 -11.35 -1.85 1.98
N ARG A 23 -11.69 -0.77 1.29
CA ARG A 23 -11.12 0.55 1.59
C ARG A 23 -11.75 1.18 2.82
N TYR A 24 -12.97 0.80 3.16
CA TYR A 24 -13.68 1.31 4.32
C TYR A 24 -12.87 1.02 5.61
N GLY A 25 -12.41 2.08 6.26
CA GLY A 25 -11.64 1.97 7.50
C GLY A 25 -10.27 1.28 7.36
N ILE A 26 -9.73 1.09 6.16
CA ILE A 26 -8.50 0.29 5.95
C ILE A 26 -7.29 0.82 6.71
N VAL A 27 -7.20 2.12 6.96
CA VAL A 27 -6.19 2.71 7.83
C VAL A 27 -6.24 2.11 9.24
N VAL A 28 -7.46 1.90 9.76
CA VAL A 28 -7.73 1.48 11.13
C VAL A 28 -7.50 -0.02 11.28
N TRP A 29 -8.04 -0.83 10.37
CA TRP A 29 -7.95 -2.29 10.48
C TRP A 29 -6.81 -2.91 9.66
N GLY A 30 -6.25 -2.21 8.67
CA GLY A 30 -5.21 -2.75 7.78
C GLY A 30 -3.88 -3.05 8.48
N GLY A 31 -3.65 -2.45 9.66
CA GLY A 31 -2.56 -2.79 10.58
C GLY A 31 -2.82 -4.04 11.43
N THR A 32 -3.79 -4.88 11.04
CA THR A 32 -4.08 -6.16 11.70
C THR A 32 -2.95 -7.17 11.53
N THR A 33 -3.10 -8.35 12.13
CA THR A 33 -2.11 -9.43 12.03
C THR A 33 -1.90 -9.90 10.59
N VAL A 34 -0.70 -10.40 10.30
CA VAL A 34 -0.37 -10.98 8.98
C VAL A 34 -1.40 -12.05 8.59
N GLY A 35 -1.80 -12.91 9.53
CA GLY A 35 -2.81 -13.95 9.30
C GLY A 35 -4.17 -13.40 8.83
N ASN A 36 -4.66 -12.33 9.46
CA ASN A 36 -5.91 -11.68 9.06
C ASN A 36 -5.80 -11.06 7.67
N LEU A 37 -4.72 -10.33 7.39
CA LEU A 37 -4.49 -9.71 6.09
C LEU A 37 -4.35 -10.76 4.97
N GLN A 38 -3.71 -11.90 5.26
CA GLN A 38 -3.63 -13.03 4.33
C GLN A 38 -4.99 -13.66 4.05
N ARG A 39 -5.90 -13.74 5.03
CA ARG A 39 -7.28 -14.21 4.77
C ARG A 39 -8.00 -13.29 3.79
N VAL A 40 -7.92 -11.97 4.01
CA VAL A 40 -8.52 -10.98 3.09
C VAL A 40 -7.89 -11.08 1.70
N LEU A 41 -6.56 -11.20 1.61
CA LEU A 41 -5.86 -11.39 0.34
C LEU A 41 -6.28 -12.69 -0.38
N LYS A 42 -6.51 -13.79 0.36
CA LYS A 42 -7.02 -15.03 -0.24
C LYS A 42 -8.40 -14.83 -0.87
N HIS A 43 -9.31 -14.12 -0.20
CA HIS A 43 -10.62 -13.76 -0.78
C HIS A 43 -10.46 -12.86 -1.99
N GLN A 44 -9.60 -11.85 -1.91
CA GLN A 44 -9.34 -10.95 -3.03
C GLN A 44 -8.80 -11.72 -4.24
N LYS A 45 -7.85 -12.63 -4.03
CA LYS A 45 -7.29 -13.48 -5.09
C LYS A 45 -8.34 -14.41 -5.71
N ARG A 46 -9.42 -14.79 -5.01
CA ARG A 46 -10.53 -15.53 -5.63
C ARG A 46 -11.27 -14.63 -6.62
N ALA A 47 -11.58 -13.39 -6.25
CA ALA A 47 -12.19 -12.42 -7.16
C ALA A 47 -11.30 -12.14 -8.38
N ILE A 48 -10.00 -11.94 -8.18
CA ILE A 48 -9.04 -11.74 -9.29
C ILE A 48 -8.96 -12.94 -10.22
N ARG A 49 -9.01 -14.17 -9.71
CA ARG A 49 -9.02 -15.37 -10.57
C ARG A 49 -10.24 -15.42 -11.48
N VAL A 50 -11.40 -14.98 -10.98
CA VAL A 50 -12.62 -14.89 -11.80
C VAL A 50 -12.49 -13.79 -12.84
N LEU A 51 -11.95 -12.63 -12.47
CA LEU A 51 -11.76 -11.49 -13.39
C LEU A 51 -10.75 -11.76 -14.49
N GLY A 52 -9.63 -12.39 -14.16
CA GLY A 52 -8.52 -12.64 -15.09
C GLY A 52 -8.48 -14.04 -15.69
N ASP A 53 -9.57 -14.80 -15.56
CA ASP A 53 -9.71 -16.18 -16.03
C ASP A 53 -8.50 -17.09 -15.73
N LEU A 54 -8.11 -17.13 -14.46
CA LEU A 54 -6.91 -17.85 -14.04
C LEU A 54 -7.23 -19.27 -13.58
N HIS A 55 -6.33 -20.20 -13.88
CA HIS A 55 -6.40 -21.54 -13.30
C HIS A 55 -6.22 -21.51 -11.75
N PRO A 56 -6.75 -22.49 -11.01
CA PRO A 56 -6.73 -22.48 -9.54
C PRO A 56 -5.33 -22.29 -8.92
N ARG A 57 -4.30 -22.89 -9.52
CA ARG A 57 -2.91 -22.83 -9.04
C ARG A 57 -2.09 -21.71 -9.67
N GLN A 58 -2.62 -21.00 -10.66
CA GLN A 58 -1.92 -19.91 -11.31
C GLN A 58 -1.73 -18.73 -10.35
N SER A 59 -0.59 -18.06 -10.48
CA SER A 59 -0.28 -16.85 -9.72
C SER A 59 -1.19 -15.71 -10.15
N CYS A 60 -1.70 -14.93 -9.20
CA CYS A 60 -2.51 -13.74 -9.48
C CYS A 60 -1.67 -12.46 -9.61
N ARG A 61 -0.35 -12.51 -9.39
CA ARG A 61 0.50 -11.30 -9.32
C ARG A 61 0.48 -10.51 -10.63
N GLU A 62 0.73 -11.17 -11.76
CA GLU A 62 0.68 -10.52 -13.07
C GLU A 62 -0.72 -10.02 -13.40
N THR A 63 -1.76 -10.72 -12.96
CA THR A 63 -3.15 -10.29 -13.16
C THR A 63 -3.50 -9.06 -12.35
N PHE A 64 -3.02 -8.93 -11.10
CA PHE A 64 -3.16 -7.68 -10.35
C PHE A 64 -2.53 -6.50 -11.10
N ARG A 65 -1.30 -6.69 -11.61
CA ARG A 65 -0.58 -5.68 -12.41
C ARG A 65 -1.32 -5.34 -13.71
N GLY A 66 -1.72 -6.35 -14.48
CA GLY A 66 -2.42 -6.19 -15.76
C GLY A 66 -3.78 -5.51 -15.62
N LEU A 67 -4.55 -5.87 -14.57
CA LEU A 67 -5.84 -5.24 -14.28
C LEU A 67 -5.71 -3.90 -13.53
N LYS A 68 -4.49 -3.48 -13.17
CA LYS A 68 -4.19 -2.28 -12.35
C LYS A 68 -4.95 -2.27 -11.01
N ILE A 69 -5.21 -3.44 -10.45
CA ILE A 69 -5.87 -3.62 -9.15
C ILE A 69 -4.81 -3.72 -8.05
N LEU A 70 -4.99 -2.95 -6.97
CA LEU A 70 -4.11 -3.03 -5.81
C LEU A 70 -4.49 -4.22 -4.92
N THR A 71 -3.47 -4.92 -4.41
CA THR A 71 -3.67 -5.90 -3.33
C THR A 71 -4.17 -5.19 -2.06
N VAL A 72 -4.81 -5.91 -1.15
CA VAL A 72 -5.22 -5.35 0.16
C VAL A 72 -4.03 -4.75 0.93
N VAL A 73 -2.84 -5.32 0.77
CA VAL A 73 -1.60 -4.81 1.34
C VAL A 73 -1.25 -3.45 0.73
N ASN A 74 -1.31 -3.35 -0.60
CA ASN A 74 -1.02 -2.10 -1.30
C ASN A 74 -2.08 -1.02 -1.03
N LEU A 75 -3.36 -1.39 -0.91
CA LEU A 75 -4.42 -0.48 -0.49
C LEU A 75 -4.12 0.09 0.91
N TYR A 76 -3.68 -0.75 1.85
CA TYR A 76 -3.30 -0.30 3.18
C TYR A 76 -2.09 0.63 3.15
N ILE A 77 -1.02 0.27 2.41
CA ILE A 77 0.17 1.10 2.25
C ILE A 77 -0.21 2.46 1.68
N GLN A 78 -0.98 2.48 0.59
CA GLN A 78 -1.45 3.70 -0.05
C GLN A 78 -2.22 4.58 0.93
N ALA A 79 -3.17 4.01 1.68
CA ALA A 79 -4.02 4.75 2.59
C ALA A 79 -3.24 5.33 3.78
N ALA A 80 -2.39 4.52 4.42
CA ALA A 80 -1.60 4.93 5.58
C ALA A 80 -0.60 6.04 5.21
N VAL A 81 0.11 5.88 4.10
CA VAL A 81 1.09 6.88 3.66
C VAL A 81 0.42 8.18 3.21
N THR A 82 -0.68 8.10 2.44
CA THR A 82 -1.41 9.29 2.00
C THR A 82 -2.02 10.04 3.18
N GLN A 83 -2.54 9.34 4.18
CA GLN A 83 -3.06 9.98 5.38
C GLN A 83 -1.98 10.74 6.15
N LEU A 84 -0.80 10.14 6.34
CA LEU A 84 0.30 10.83 7.00
C LEU A 84 0.74 12.06 6.21
N HIS A 85 1.07 11.86 4.93
CA HIS A 85 1.72 12.91 4.14
C HIS A 85 0.80 14.07 3.77
N THR A 86 -0.48 13.78 3.50
CA THR A 86 -1.45 14.77 3.02
C THR A 86 -2.35 15.30 4.11
N LYS A 87 -2.80 14.46 5.06
CA LYS A 87 -3.83 14.86 6.05
C LYS A 87 -3.26 15.20 7.43
N THR A 88 -2.13 14.60 7.82
CA THR A 88 -1.56 14.75 9.16
C THR A 88 -0.04 14.95 9.14
N PRO A 89 0.50 15.89 8.35
CA PRO A 89 1.95 16.06 8.21
C PRO A 89 2.62 16.50 9.52
N GLU A 90 1.89 17.14 10.43
CA GLU A 90 2.38 17.59 11.73
C GLU A 90 2.46 16.47 12.78
N ALA A 91 1.78 15.34 12.54
CA ALA A 91 1.72 14.24 13.50
C ALA A 91 3.06 13.52 13.68
N VAL A 92 4.00 13.68 12.72
CA VAL A 92 5.34 13.11 12.79
C VAL A 92 6.34 14.11 12.20
N ARG A 93 7.39 14.42 12.97
CA ARG A 93 8.45 15.33 12.52
C ARG A 93 9.39 14.64 11.53
N THR A 94 9.85 15.37 10.53
CA THR A 94 10.86 14.90 9.56
C THR A 94 12.27 15.19 10.08
N GLY A 95 13.28 14.45 9.61
CA GLY A 95 14.70 14.66 9.98
C GLY A 95 15.23 16.08 9.71
N THR A 96 14.67 16.79 8.71
CA THR A 96 14.94 18.22 8.46
C THR A 96 14.62 19.12 9.66
N HIS A 97 13.71 18.72 10.54
CA HIS A 97 13.31 19.53 11.68
C HIS A 97 14.29 19.43 12.86
N TYR A 98 15.22 18.46 12.82
CA TYR A 98 16.22 18.20 13.87
C TYR A 98 17.63 18.63 13.47
N HIS A 99 17.93 18.73 12.18
CA HIS A 99 19.27 19.05 11.69
C HIS A 99 19.21 20.16 10.64
N ASN A 100 19.97 21.24 10.87
CA ASN A 100 20.13 22.37 9.94
C ASN A 100 20.92 22.02 8.66
N TYR A 101 21.33 20.76 8.48
CA TYR A 101 22.06 20.29 7.31
C TYR A 101 21.37 19.05 6.70
N ASN A 102 21.40 18.97 5.36
CA ASN A 102 20.73 17.90 4.61
C ASN A 102 21.45 16.55 4.81
N THR A 103 20.86 15.66 5.60
CA THR A 103 21.32 14.28 5.73
C THR A 103 20.69 13.38 4.66
N ARG A 104 21.31 12.22 4.38
CA ARG A 104 20.79 11.21 3.45
C ARG A 104 19.35 10.74 3.80
N TYR A 105 18.92 10.96 5.04
CA TYR A 105 17.60 10.63 5.59
C TYR A 105 16.75 11.87 5.91
N ALA A 106 17.12 13.04 5.40
CA ALA A 106 16.43 14.30 5.70
C ALA A 106 14.94 14.26 5.38
N SER A 107 14.53 13.52 4.34
CA SER A 107 13.13 13.34 3.93
C SER A 107 12.40 12.18 4.63
N ASN A 108 13.07 11.46 5.53
CA ASN A 108 12.44 10.42 6.35
C ASN A 108 11.80 11.04 7.60
N TYR A 109 10.66 10.47 7.98
CA TYR A 109 10.01 10.78 9.24
C TYR A 109 10.81 10.18 10.41
N CYS A 110 11.00 10.97 11.46
CA CYS A 110 11.58 10.49 12.71
C CYS A 110 10.54 9.63 13.43
N LEU A 111 10.83 8.34 13.56
CA LEU A 111 9.98 7.44 14.33
C LEU A 111 10.20 7.74 15.83
N PRO A 112 9.16 8.13 16.59
CA PRO A 112 9.32 8.40 18.01
C PRO A 112 9.80 7.14 18.74
N VAL A 113 10.78 7.31 19.62
CA VAL A 113 11.22 6.25 20.54
C VAL A 113 10.05 5.89 21.44
N HIS A 114 9.75 4.60 21.56
CA HIS A 114 8.63 4.13 22.36
C HIS A 114 8.95 2.76 22.96
N HIS A 115 8.40 2.51 24.15
CA HIS A 115 8.57 1.24 24.87
C HIS A 115 7.38 0.27 24.67
N LEU A 116 6.25 0.77 24.14
CA LEU A 116 5.00 0.02 24.01
C LEU A 116 4.70 -0.31 22.55
N THR A 117 4.46 -1.59 22.26
CA THR A 117 4.00 -2.07 20.94
C THR A 117 2.70 -1.42 20.46
N THR A 118 1.89 -0.89 21.38
CA THR A 118 0.64 -0.17 21.05
C THR A 118 0.93 1.13 20.29
N THR A 119 2.08 1.75 20.54
CA THR A 119 2.53 2.94 19.82
C THR A 119 2.88 2.62 18.37
N GLU A 120 3.42 1.43 18.10
CA GLU A 120 3.72 0.97 16.74
C GLU A 120 2.46 0.77 15.90
N LYS A 121 1.31 0.52 16.54
CA LYS A 121 0.02 0.32 15.85
C LYS A 121 -0.65 1.64 15.46
N LYS A 122 -0.15 2.79 15.92
CA LYS A 122 -0.73 4.09 15.58
C LYS A 122 -0.60 4.35 14.07
N PRO A 123 -1.66 4.80 13.38
CA PRO A 123 -1.60 5.10 11.95
C PRO A 123 -0.49 6.08 11.57
N SER A 124 -0.18 7.07 12.43
CA SER A 124 0.92 8.00 12.22
C SER A 124 2.28 7.30 12.24
N TYR A 125 2.50 6.39 13.19
CA TYR A 125 3.74 5.62 13.28
C TYR A 125 3.90 4.68 12.09
N VAL A 126 2.87 3.89 11.76
CA VAL A 126 2.92 2.96 10.63
C VAL A 126 3.09 3.72 9.31
N GLY A 127 2.33 4.79 9.11
CA GLY A 127 2.46 5.65 7.93
C GLY A 127 3.89 6.18 7.77
N ALA A 128 4.55 6.56 8.87
CA ALA A 128 5.92 7.09 8.85
C ALA A 128 6.92 5.99 8.51
N LYS A 129 6.75 4.80 9.09
CA LYS A 129 7.58 3.63 8.81
C LYS A 129 7.46 3.19 7.34
N LEU A 130 6.24 3.17 6.82
CA LEU A 130 5.97 2.87 5.40
C LEU A 130 6.56 3.93 4.48
N TRP A 131 6.38 5.22 4.79
CA TRP A 131 6.98 6.32 4.05
C TRP A 131 8.50 6.18 3.98
N ASN A 132 9.15 5.88 5.11
CA ASN A 132 10.60 5.74 5.17
C ASN A 132 11.14 4.63 4.25
N SER A 133 10.31 3.65 3.92
CA SER A 133 10.63 2.53 3.04
C SER A 133 10.27 2.78 1.57
N LEU A 134 9.75 3.96 1.22
CA LEU A 134 9.45 4.33 -0.17
C LEU A 134 10.71 4.72 -0.98
N PRO A 135 10.67 4.55 -2.32
CA PRO A 135 11.71 5.03 -3.23
C PRO A 135 11.96 6.53 -3.06
N LYS A 136 13.21 6.96 -3.22
CA LYS A 136 13.58 8.39 -3.08
C LYS A 136 12.89 9.26 -4.11
N GLU A 137 12.61 8.69 -5.28
CA GLU A 137 11.93 9.33 -6.41
C GLU A 137 10.51 9.72 -6.01
N LEU A 138 9.79 8.84 -5.31
CA LEU A 138 8.43 9.14 -4.82
C LEU A 138 8.45 10.19 -3.70
N LYS A 139 9.48 10.18 -2.83
CA LYS A 139 9.60 11.14 -1.72
C LYS A 139 9.90 12.57 -2.16
N LYS A 140 10.51 12.76 -3.34
CA LYS A 140 10.83 14.08 -3.90
C LYS A 140 9.65 14.73 -4.63
N MET A 141 8.55 14.01 -4.82
CA MET A 141 7.41 14.51 -5.58
C MET A 141 6.60 15.55 -4.81
N GLU A 142 5.94 16.44 -5.56
CA GLU A 142 5.01 17.40 -5.00
C GLU A 142 3.76 16.70 -4.45
N LYS A 143 3.24 17.22 -3.32
CA LYS A 143 2.07 16.67 -2.61
C LYS A 143 0.86 16.41 -3.51
N LYS A 144 0.60 17.28 -4.49
CA LYS A 144 -0.53 17.16 -5.43
C LYS A 144 -0.46 15.91 -6.32
N HIS A 145 0.75 15.46 -6.67
CA HIS A 145 0.97 14.34 -7.58
C HIS A 145 1.30 13.04 -6.85
N PHE A 146 1.69 13.14 -5.57
CA PHE A 146 2.13 12.03 -4.76
C PHE A 146 1.15 10.85 -4.75
N GLY A 147 -0.15 11.10 -4.51
CA GLY A 147 -1.15 10.04 -4.41
C GLY A 147 -1.29 9.19 -5.68
N ASN A 148 -1.30 9.85 -6.85
CA ASN A 148 -1.42 9.18 -8.15
C ASN A 148 -0.15 8.41 -8.51
N ARG A 149 1.02 8.98 -8.19
CA ARG A 149 2.32 8.33 -8.46
C ARG A 149 2.57 7.15 -7.53
N LEU A 150 2.23 7.27 -6.24
CA LEU A 150 2.24 6.15 -5.30
C LEU A 150 1.30 5.04 -5.77
N ARG A 151 0.09 5.38 -6.23
CA ARG A 151 -0.85 4.40 -6.80
C ARG A 151 -0.21 3.63 -7.95
N SER A 152 0.35 4.36 -8.91
CA SER A 152 0.95 3.79 -10.11
C SER A 152 2.10 2.86 -9.75
N TRP A 153 3.00 3.30 -8.86
CA TRP A 153 4.11 2.46 -8.38
C TRP A 153 3.63 1.18 -7.68
N LEU A 154 2.60 1.28 -6.83
CA LEU A 154 1.99 0.12 -6.17
C LEU A 154 1.24 -0.81 -7.13
N GLN A 155 0.76 -0.32 -8.28
CA GLN A 155 0.15 -1.17 -9.31
C GLN A 155 1.21 -2.03 -10.03
N GLU A 156 2.44 -1.52 -10.19
CA GLU A 156 3.54 -2.29 -10.76
C GLU A 156 4.13 -3.32 -9.78
N HIS A 157 4.01 -3.07 -8.47
CA HIS A 157 4.56 -3.90 -7.40
C HIS A 157 3.45 -4.54 -6.56
N SER A 158 2.98 -5.71 -6.96
CA SER A 158 1.86 -6.41 -6.31
C SER A 158 2.27 -7.11 -5.00
N PHE A 159 2.59 -6.36 -3.93
CA PHE A 159 3.00 -6.94 -2.64
C PHE A 159 1.90 -7.78 -2.00
N TYR A 160 2.26 -8.96 -1.49
CA TYR A 160 1.35 -9.85 -0.75
C TYR A 160 1.56 -9.78 0.76
N SER A 161 2.58 -9.09 1.24
CA SER A 161 2.79 -8.82 2.67
C SER A 161 3.54 -7.51 2.89
N LEU A 162 3.44 -6.95 4.10
CA LEU A 162 4.27 -5.81 4.50
C LEU A 162 5.76 -6.17 4.57
N THR A 163 6.09 -7.42 4.90
CA THR A 163 7.47 -7.91 4.89
C THR A 163 8.07 -7.83 3.49
N GLU A 164 7.32 -8.29 2.47
CA GLU A 164 7.72 -8.20 1.07
C GLU A 164 7.90 -6.74 0.63
N PHE A 165 7.04 -5.84 1.10
CA PHE A 165 7.24 -4.40 0.91
C PHE A 165 8.55 -3.96 1.57
N TYR A 166 8.80 -4.21 2.85
CA TYR A 166 10.05 -3.75 3.47
C TYR A 166 11.33 -4.31 2.85
N GLN A 167 11.25 -5.45 2.14
CA GLN A 167 12.37 -6.07 1.43
C GLN A 167 12.54 -5.59 -0.02
N TRP A 168 11.61 -4.79 -0.55
CA TRP A 168 11.68 -4.34 -1.96
C TRP A 168 12.95 -3.51 -2.23
N THR A 169 13.52 -2.87 -1.20
CA THR A 169 14.73 -2.05 -1.30
C THR A 169 16.01 -2.84 -1.58
N ASP A 170 16.02 -4.15 -1.34
CA ASP A 170 17.21 -5.01 -1.47
C ASP A 170 17.23 -5.79 -2.80
N ALA A 171 16.22 -5.62 -3.65
CA ALA A 171 16.20 -6.24 -4.97
C ALA A 171 17.19 -5.50 -5.90
N PRO A 172 18.18 -6.19 -6.49
CA PRO A 172 19.04 -5.59 -7.50
C PRO A 172 18.16 -5.17 -8.68
N THR A 173 18.17 -3.88 -8.99
CA THR A 173 17.68 -3.37 -10.27
C THR A 173 18.50 -4.05 -11.37
N ASN A 174 17.88 -5.00 -12.07
CA ASN A 174 18.34 -5.47 -13.37
C ASN A 174 18.19 -4.37 -14.42
#